data_AF-A0A653XFP3-F1
#
_entry.id   AF-A0A653XFP3-F1
#
_cell.length_a   1.000
_cell.length_b   1.000
_cell.length_c   1.000
_cell.angle_alpha   90.00
_cell.angle_beta   90.00
_cell.angle_gamma   90.00
#
_symmetry.space_group_name_H-M   'P 1'
#
loop_
_entity.id
_entity.type
_entity.pdbx_description
1 polymer ?
#
loop_
_entity_poly.entity_id
_entity_poly.type
_entity_poly.pdbx_seq_one_letter_code
_entity_poly.pdbx_strand_id
1 'polypeptide(L)' 'MDDSNQHLKDLLSQTDLAFKALMRQPGSSELSNAYDNAKAELDAYMKSLRNTLSQRKQLQRQKAR' A
#
# COMPACT_ATOMS: atom_id res chain seq x y z
N MET A 1 -9.38 -14.57 -1.36
CA MET A 1 -9.51 -13.10 -1.40
C MET A 1 -8.82 -12.43 -0.20
N ASP A 2 -8.17 -13.19 0.69
CA ASP A 2 -7.49 -12.67 1.88
C ASP A 2 -6.05 -12.20 1.65
N ASP A 3 -5.36 -12.75 0.65
CA ASP A 3 -3.95 -12.42 0.38
C ASP A 3 -3.74 -10.92 0.11
N SER A 4 -4.72 -10.28 -0.55
CA SER A 4 -4.64 -8.84 -0.82
C SER A 4 -4.75 -8.00 0.44
N ASN A 5 -5.53 -8.47 1.42
CA ASN A 5 -5.73 -7.77 2.67
C ASN A 5 -4.54 -7.98 3.62
N GLN A 6 -3.93 -9.17 3.57
CA GLN A 6 -2.71 -9.48 4.30
C GLN A 6 -1.53 -8.64 3.78
N HIS A 7 -1.34 -8.59 2.47
CA HIS A 7 -0.25 -7.81 1.87
C HIS A 7 -0.38 -6.30 2.15
N LEU A 8 -1.60 -5.76 2.14
CA LEU A 8 -1.86 -4.37 2.55
C LEU A 8 -1.48 -4.12 4.02
N LYS A 9 -1.83 -5.04 4.91
CA LYS A 9 -1.48 -4.96 6.34
C LYS A 9 0.03 -5.01 6.55
N ASP A 10 0.72 -5.89 5.84
CA ASP A 10 2.18 -6.00 5.91
C ASP A 10 2.84 -4.72 5.42
N LEU A 11 2.39 -4.15 4.30
CA LEU A 11 2.89 -2.87 3.80
C LEU A 11 2.62 -1.71 4.76
N LEU A 12 1.44 -1.67 5.39
CA LEU A 12 1.11 -0.69 6.41
C LEU A 12 2.05 -0.81 7.63
N SER A 13 2.25 -2.03 8.13
CA SER A 13 3.16 -2.27 9.25
C SER A 13 4.61 -1.90 8.91
N GLN A 14 5.08 -2.21 7.71
CA GLN A 14 6.41 -1.85 7.24
C GLN A 14 6.58 -0.33 7.12
N THR A 15 5.57 0.36 6.59
CA THR A 15 5.57 1.83 6.49
C THR A 15 5.54 2.48 7.88
N ASP A 16 4.75 1.95 8.80
CA ASP A 16 4.64 2.45 10.19
C ASP A 16 5.94 2.26 10.98
N LEU A 17 6.62 1.11 10.80
CA LEU A 17 7.94 0.84 11.38
C LEU A 17 9.00 1.79 10.83
N ALA A 18 9.05 1.97 9.51
CA ALA A 18 9.97 2.91 8.86
C ALA A 18 9.71 4.35 9.32
N PHE A 19 8.44 4.75 9.45
CA PHE A 19 8.05 6.06 9.94
C PHE A 19 8.46 6.28 11.40
N LYS A 20 8.21 5.30 12.29
CA LYS A 20 8.64 5.37 13.70
C LYS A 20 10.15 5.46 13.84
N ALA A 21 10.90 4.72 13.02
CA ALA A 21 12.35 4.80 12.99
C ALA A 21 12.80 6.19 12.51
N LEU A 22 12.20 6.71 11.43
CA LEU A 22 12.47 8.05 10.91
C LEU A 22 12.12 9.14 11.93
N MET A 23 11.03 9.01 12.68
CA MET A 23 10.67 9.98 13.73
C MET A 23 11.68 10.00 14.88
N ARG A 24 12.31 8.86 15.21
CA ARG A 24 13.42 8.83 16.18
C ARG A 24 14.71 9.39 15.62
N GLN A 25 14.96 9.21 14.33
CA GLN A 25 16.18 9.67 13.66
C GLN A 25 15.86 10.40 12.34
N PRO A 26 15.33 11.64 12.41
CA PRO A 26 14.94 12.39 11.22
C PRO A 26 16.13 12.83 10.35
N GLY A 27 17.35 12.77 10.89
CA GLY A 27 18.59 13.05 10.14
C GLY A 27 19.11 11.85 9.34
N SER A 28 18.54 10.66 9.50
CA SER A 28 18.98 9.47 8.77
C SER A 28 18.39 9.45 7.37
N SER A 29 19.22 9.75 6.37
CA SER A 29 18.84 9.64 4.96
C SER A 29 18.41 8.22 4.58
N GLU A 30 18.99 7.21 5.21
CA GLU A 30 18.66 5.81 4.98
C GLU A 30 17.24 5.47 5.45
N LEU A 31 16.83 5.95 6.63
CA LEU A 31 15.46 5.80 7.16
C LEU A 31 14.45 6.61 6.35
N SER A 32 14.87 7.79 5.87
CA SER A 32 14.04 8.64 5.00
C SER A 32 13.75 7.92 3.69
N ASN A 33 14.78 7.38 3.05
CA ASN A 33 14.65 6.57 1.83
C ASN A 33 13.83 5.30 2.07
N ALA A 34 14.01 4.62 3.21
CA ALA A 34 13.24 3.43 3.56
C ALA A 34 11.74 3.75 3.72
N TYR A 35 11.40 4.87 4.37
CA TYR A 35 10.03 5.33 4.49
C TYR A 35 9.43 5.76 3.14
N ASP A 36 10.20 6.47 2.32
CA ASP A 36 9.73 6.93 1.00
C ASP A 36 9.46 5.73 0.07
N ASN A 37 10.35 4.72 0.09
CA ASN A 37 10.15 3.46 -0.62
C ASN A 37 8.91 2.71 -0.12
N ALA A 38 8.75 2.53 1.21
CA ALA A 38 7.59 1.84 1.77
C ALA A 38 6.27 2.56 1.42
N LYS A 39 6.28 3.89 1.45
CA LYS A 39 5.14 4.73 1.06
C LYS A 39 4.83 4.61 -0.43
N ALA A 40 5.84 4.61 -1.30
CA ALA A 40 5.66 4.45 -2.73
C ALA A 40 5.06 3.07 -3.07
N GLU A 41 5.52 2.03 -2.40
CA GLU A 41 5.01 0.67 -2.55
C GLU A 41 3.54 0.58 -2.10
N LEU A 42 3.18 1.26 -1.00
CA LEU A 42 1.82 1.30 -0.46
C LEU A 42 0.86 2.03 -1.39
N ASP A 43 1.30 3.15 -1.96
CA ASP A 43 0.53 3.91 -2.93
C ASP A 43 0.32 3.13 -4.23
N ALA A 44 1.36 2.45 -4.74
CA ALA A 44 1.28 1.59 -5.91
C ALA A 44 0.30 0.43 -5.69
N TYR A 45 0.38 -0.22 -4.52
CA TYR A 45 -0.52 -1.31 -4.16
C TYR A 45 -1.97 -0.84 -4.04
N MET A 46 -2.23 0.28 -3.35
CA MET A 46 -3.56 0.88 -3.23
C MET A 46 -4.15 1.26 -4.60
N LYS A 47 -3.34 1.81 -5.51
CA LYS A 47 -3.75 2.10 -6.89
C LYS A 47 -4.15 0.83 -7.64
N SER A 48 -3.34 -0.21 -7.55
CA SER A 48 -3.61 -1.51 -8.17
C SER A 48 -4.89 -2.15 -7.61
N LEU A 49 -5.07 -2.10 -6.29
CA LEU A 49 -6.24 -2.61 -5.60
C LEU A 49 -7.50 -1.86 -6.04
N ARG A 50 -7.44 -0.52 -6.09
CA ARG A 50 -8.56 0.32 -6.56
C ARG A 50 -8.92 0.00 -8.01
N ASN A 51 -7.94 -0.18 -8.89
CA ASN A 51 -8.17 -0.57 -10.28
C ASN A 51 -8.83 -1.95 -10.37
N THR A 52 -8.36 -2.92 -9.59
CA THR A 52 -8.93 -4.28 -9.55
C THR A 52 -10.36 -4.27 -9.06
N LEU A 53 -10.66 -3.51 -8.00
CA LEU A 53 -12.02 -3.36 -7.47
C LEU A 53 -12.95 -2.65 -8.46
N SER A 54 -12.44 -1.62 -9.13
CA SER A 54 -13.19 -0.85 -10.14
C SER A 54 -13.52 -1.72 -11.36
N GLN A 55 -12.55 -2.50 -11.86
CA GLN A 55 -12.78 -3.48 -12.93
C GLN A 55 -13.81 -4.53 -12.54
N ARG A 56 -13.70 -5.13 -11.34
CA ARG A 56 -14.69 -6.11 -10.86
C ARG A 56 -16.09 -5.51 -10.81
N LYS A 57 -16.24 -4.28 -10.31
CA LYS A 57 -17.54 -3.58 -10.25
C LYS A 57 -18.11 -3.31 -11.63
N GLN A 58 -17.27 -2.97 -12.60
CA GLN A 58 -17.67 -2.75 -13.99
C GLN A 58 -18.14 -4.06 -14.65
N LEU A 59 -17.40 -5.16 -14.46
CA LEU A 59 -17.77 -6.49 -14.98
C LEU A 59 -19.08 -7.00 -14.39
N GLN A 60 -19.33 -6.77 -13.10
CA GLN A 60 -20.61 -7.12 -12.45
C GLN A 60 -21.80 -6.35 -13.03
N ARG A 61 -21.64 -5.06 -13.34
CA ARG A 61 -22.70 -4.26 -14.00
C ARG A 61 -23.00 -4.73 -15.43
N GLN A 62 -22.01 -5.28 -16.13
CA GLN A 62 -22.15 -5.75 -17.51
C GLN A 62 -22.84 -7.11 -17.61
N LYS A 63 -22.67 -7.98 -16.59
CA LYS A 63 -23.34 -9.29 -16.50
C LYS A 63 -24.81 -9.25 -16.05
N ALA A 64 -25.27 -8.10 -15.53
CA ALA A 64 -26.64 -7.90 -15.05
C ALA A 64 -27.57 -7.27 -16.11
N ARG A 65 -27.12 -7.20 -17.37
CA ARG A 65 -27.89 -6.79 -18.56
C ARG A 65 -28.01 -7.98 -19.50
#